data_AF-A0A3N9U3M4-F1
#
_entry.id   AF-A0A3N9U3M4-F1
#
_cell.length_a   1.000
_cell.length_b   1.000
_cell.length_c   1.000
_cell.angle_alpha   90.00
_cell.angle_beta   90.00
_cell.angle_gamma   90.00
#
_symmetry.space_group_name_H-M   'P 1'
#
loop_
_entity.id
_entity.type
_entity.pdbx_description
1 polymer ?
#
loop_
_entity_poly.entity_id
_entity_poly.type
_entity_poly.pdbx_seq_one_letter_code
_entity_poly.pdbx_strand_id
1 'polypeptide(L)'
;MSYIIAFVSFSESGKDFPVQCFRTDLRAGDEVVVRRTDGKLRIATISQLQYLNWECNGRIECRRAEASLDETGNINPPKGSPLHVGISTLDAFTKSLKASGWLPIKSRQKMYRAVFAFVNKSSISYIFTRKNGIDIQVIPKVNGNPVKPYSYYEGSLGDGRVVRHSLAHTRFNLLEGVLRFANSFQNNEEHLDRYFVPQGSRDKRTVELKQKAKERKASKNEMLDIYDACSDGSGGPAYLGDGVWIGSGGSLHDWGR
;
A
#
# COMPACT_ATOMS: atom_id res chain seq x y z
N MET A 1 -7.76 -0.31 -6.09
CA MET A 1 -6.60 -0.52 -5.20
C MET A 1 -7.01 -1.27 -3.93
N SER A 2 -6.34 -2.37 -3.58
CA SER A 2 -6.51 -3.08 -2.31
C SER A 2 -5.24 -3.03 -1.46
N TYR A 3 -5.42 -2.96 -0.14
CA TYR A 3 -4.33 -3.05 0.84
C TYR A 3 -3.71 -4.44 0.87
N ILE A 4 -4.56 -5.48 0.93
CA ILE A 4 -4.18 -6.88 0.96
C ILE A 4 -4.17 -7.42 -0.47
N ILE A 5 -3.05 -7.98 -0.89
CA ILE A 5 -2.86 -8.63 -2.18
C ILE A 5 -2.66 -10.12 -1.94
N ALA A 6 -3.51 -10.93 -2.56
CA ALA A 6 -3.31 -12.38 -2.61
C ALA A 6 -2.55 -12.70 -3.89
N PHE A 7 -1.53 -13.54 -3.77
CA PHE A 7 -0.94 -14.22 -4.91
C PHE A 7 -1.64 -15.57 -5.03
N VAL A 8 -2.17 -15.85 -6.22
CA VAL A 8 -2.97 -17.04 -6.47
C VAL A 8 -2.40 -17.83 -7.63
N SER A 9 -2.41 -19.16 -7.50
CA SER A 9 -2.03 -20.08 -8.56
C SER A 9 -3.28 -20.76 -9.13
N PHE A 10 -3.35 -20.79 -10.46
CA PHE A 10 -4.34 -21.56 -11.19
C PHE A 10 -3.74 -22.90 -11.58
N SER A 11 -4.51 -23.98 -11.48
CA SER A 11 -4.11 -25.36 -11.80
C SER A 11 -3.40 -25.51 -13.15
N GLU A 12 -3.77 -24.71 -14.13
CA GLU A 12 -3.24 -24.76 -15.50
C GLU A 12 -1.90 -24.04 -15.69
N SER A 13 -1.51 -23.14 -14.79
CA SER A 13 -0.49 -22.12 -15.09
C SER A 13 0.83 -22.28 -14.34
N GLY A 14 0.82 -22.95 -13.18
CA GLY A 14 2.00 -23.08 -12.29
C GLY A 14 2.63 -21.76 -11.84
N LYS A 15 1.99 -20.61 -12.12
CA LYS A 15 2.50 -19.27 -11.85
C LYS A 15 1.55 -18.52 -10.92
N ASP A 16 2.14 -17.71 -10.05
CA ASP A 16 1.40 -16.85 -9.15
C ASP A 16 0.97 -15.55 -9.82
N PHE A 17 -0.31 -15.20 -9.65
CA PHE A 17 -0.89 -13.96 -10.13
C PHE A 17 -1.37 -13.10 -8.96
N PRO A 18 -1.00 -11.80 -8.90
CA PRO A 18 -1.46 -10.91 -7.86
C PRO A 18 -2.92 -10.48 -8.11
N VAL A 19 -3.77 -10.62 -7.10
CA VAL A 19 -5.17 -10.21 -7.14
C VAL A 19 -5.56 -9.44 -5.88
N GLN A 20 -6.54 -8.56 -6.01
CA GLN A 20 -7.08 -7.79 -4.90
C GLN A 20 -7.79 -8.73 -3.91
N CYS A 21 -7.41 -8.63 -2.64
CA CYS A 21 -8.08 -9.32 -1.55
C CYS A 21 -8.71 -8.29 -0.60
N PHE A 22 -9.99 -8.45 -0.30
CA PHE A 22 -10.73 -7.58 0.60
C PHE A 22 -11.19 -8.32 1.87
N ARG A 23 -10.57 -9.45 2.15
CA ARG A 23 -10.95 -10.38 3.20
C ARG A 23 -9.76 -10.66 4.12
N THR A 24 -9.99 -10.56 5.41
CA THR A 24 -8.98 -10.79 6.46
C THR A 24 -9.00 -12.23 6.98
N ASP A 25 -10.06 -12.98 6.66
CA ASP A 25 -10.27 -14.37 7.07
C ASP A 25 -9.55 -15.39 6.17
N LEU A 26 -9.03 -14.96 5.02
CA LEU A 26 -8.32 -15.81 4.06
C LEU A 26 -6.85 -16.01 4.44
N ARG A 27 -6.30 -17.18 4.10
CA ARG A 27 -4.92 -17.59 4.37
C ARG A 27 -4.30 -18.28 3.16
N ALA A 28 -2.97 -18.44 3.18
CA ALA A 28 -2.28 -19.29 2.22
C ALA A 28 -2.82 -20.73 2.31
N GLY A 29 -3.02 -21.37 1.16
CA GLY A 29 -3.64 -22.68 1.03
C GLY A 29 -5.16 -22.64 0.78
N ASP A 30 -5.83 -21.51 1.05
CA ASP A 30 -7.28 -21.43 0.82
C ASP A 30 -7.61 -21.45 -0.68
N GLU A 31 -8.66 -22.20 -1.03
CA GLU A 31 -9.25 -22.18 -2.36
C GLU A 31 -10.27 -21.05 -2.49
N VAL A 32 -10.15 -20.28 -3.56
CA VAL A 32 -10.94 -19.07 -3.79
C VAL A 32 -11.44 -18.98 -5.22
N VAL A 33 -12.54 -18.24 -5.40
CA VAL A 33 -13.03 -17.84 -6.71
C VAL A 33 -12.50 -16.45 -7.04
N VAL A 34 -11.84 -16.35 -8.18
CA VAL A 34 -11.19 -15.12 -8.65
C VAL A 34 -11.88 -14.64 -9.92
N ARG A 35 -12.22 -13.35 -9.96
CA ARG A 35 -12.62 -12.65 -11.19
C ARG A 35 -11.40 -11.99 -11.82
N ARG A 36 -11.11 -12.32 -13.08
CA ARG A 36 -10.04 -11.71 -13.87
C ARG A 36 -10.58 -10.57 -14.76
N THR A 37 -9.70 -9.94 -15.53
CA THR A 37 -10.02 -8.86 -16.48
C THR A 37 -10.98 -9.28 -17.59
N ASP A 38 -10.97 -10.55 -17.96
CA ASP A 38 -11.90 -11.14 -18.94
C ASP A 38 -13.32 -11.31 -18.38
N GLY A 39 -13.56 -10.92 -17.12
CA GLY A 39 -14.84 -11.07 -16.43
C GLY A 39 -15.13 -12.50 -15.99
N LYS A 40 -14.32 -13.49 -16.39
CA LYS A 40 -14.53 -14.90 -16.09
C LYS A 40 -14.12 -15.21 -14.66
N LEU A 41 -14.86 -16.13 -14.06
CA LEU A 41 -14.58 -16.67 -12.73
C LEU A 41 -13.75 -17.93 -12.89
N ARG A 42 -12.71 -18.05 -12.05
CA ARG A 42 -11.84 -19.22 -12.03
C ARG A 42 -11.52 -19.59 -10.59
N ILE A 43 -11.35 -20.88 -10.34
CA ILE A 43 -10.89 -21.39 -9.05
C ILE A 43 -9.38 -21.25 -9.01
N ALA A 44 -8.85 -20.77 -7.89
CA ALA A 44 -7.43 -20.67 -7.65
C ALA A 44 -7.12 -20.97 -6.19
N THR A 45 -5.86 -21.28 -5.91
CA THR A 45 -5.36 -21.47 -4.55
C THR A 45 -4.48 -20.29 -4.17
N ILE A 46 -4.66 -19.74 -2.97
CA ILE A 46 -3.81 -18.68 -2.46
C ILE A 46 -2.43 -19.26 -2.11
N SER A 47 -1.38 -18.82 -2.80
CA SER A 47 0.00 -19.19 -2.45
C SER A 47 0.51 -18.38 -1.26
N GLN A 48 0.19 -17.08 -1.24
CA GLN A 48 0.60 -16.16 -0.18
C GLN A 48 -0.26 -14.89 -0.16
N LEU A 49 -0.27 -14.22 0.99
CA LEU A 49 -0.91 -12.92 1.19
C LEU A 49 0.15 -11.90 1.58
N GLN A 50 0.12 -10.74 0.93
CA GLN A 50 1.03 -9.64 1.21
C GLN A 50 0.27 -8.32 1.31
N TYR A 51 0.77 -7.43 2.18
CA TYR A 51 0.21 -6.10 2.35
C TYR A 51 0.93 -5.10 1.45
N LEU A 52 0.49 -4.93 0.20
CA LEU A 52 1.24 -4.16 -0.80
C LEU A 52 0.57 -2.83 -1.19
N ASN A 53 -0.72 -2.65 -0.88
CA ASN A 53 -1.48 -1.46 -1.28
C ASN A 53 -1.42 -1.21 -2.80
N TRP A 54 -1.69 -2.25 -3.59
CA TRP A 54 -1.60 -2.26 -5.05
C TRP A 54 -2.96 -2.21 -5.73
N GLU A 55 -2.93 -1.79 -6.99
CA GLU A 55 -4.06 -1.90 -7.90
C GLU A 55 -3.82 -3.11 -8.79
N CYS A 56 -4.53 -4.21 -8.50
CA CYS A 56 -4.51 -5.41 -9.35
C CYS A 56 -5.76 -5.45 -10.22
N ASN A 57 -5.61 -6.08 -11.39
CA ASN A 57 -6.69 -6.17 -12.37
C ASN A 57 -7.69 -7.30 -12.07
N GLY A 58 -7.30 -8.28 -11.26
CA GLY A 58 -8.17 -9.33 -10.76
C GLY A 58 -8.50 -9.14 -9.28
N ARG A 59 -9.57 -9.79 -8.81
CA ARG A 59 -9.99 -9.76 -7.40
C ARG A 59 -10.57 -11.11 -6.96
N ILE A 60 -10.44 -11.42 -5.68
CA ILE A 60 -11.15 -12.53 -5.06
C ILE A 60 -12.60 -12.11 -4.82
N GLU A 61 -13.55 -12.95 -5.24
CA GLU A 61 -14.98 -12.75 -5.01
C GLU A 61 -15.44 -13.43 -3.72
N CYS A 62 -15.04 -14.69 -3.52
CA CYS A 62 -15.46 -15.50 -2.38
C CYS A 62 -14.52 -16.71 -2.18
N ARG A 63 -14.72 -17.45 -1.08
CA ARG A 63 -14.11 -18.78 -0.92
C ARG A 63 -14.72 -19.77 -1.90
N ARG A 64 -13.96 -20.80 -2.31
CA ARG A 64 -14.48 -21.87 -3.17
C ARG A 64 -15.71 -22.56 -2.59
N ALA A 65 -15.69 -22.82 -1.28
CA ALA A 65 -16.78 -23.47 -0.54
C ALA A 65 -18.06 -22.61 -0.46
N GLU A 66 -17.96 -21.30 -0.68
CA GLU A 66 -19.12 -20.41 -0.70
C GLU A 66 -19.81 -20.39 -2.07
N ALA A 67 -19.09 -20.75 -3.15
CA ALA A 67 -19.62 -20.72 -4.52
C ALA A 67 -20.30 -22.04 -4.90
N SER A 68 -21.43 -21.94 -5.58
CA SER A 68 -22.08 -23.07 -6.23
C SER A 68 -21.65 -23.18 -7.69
N LEU A 69 -21.92 -24.33 -8.29
CA LEU A 69 -21.87 -24.51 -9.74
C LEU A 69 -23.31 -24.51 -10.26
N ASP A 70 -23.54 -23.86 -11.40
CA ASP A 70 -24.82 -23.99 -12.11
C ASP A 70 -24.91 -25.35 -12.85
N GLU A 71 -26.08 -25.63 -13.44
CA GLU A 71 -26.34 -26.88 -14.17
C GLU A 71 -25.41 -27.07 -15.38
N THR A 72 -24.80 -26.00 -15.87
CA THR A 72 -23.84 -26.00 -16.97
C THR A 72 -22.38 -26.02 -16.51
N GLY A 73 -22.14 -26.12 -15.19
CA GLY A 73 -20.81 -26.18 -14.59
C GLY A 73 -20.12 -24.81 -14.42
N ASN A 74 -20.80 -23.68 -14.65
CA ASN A 74 -20.21 -22.37 -14.38
C ASN A 74 -20.24 -22.04 -12.88
N ILE A 75 -19.24 -21.28 -12.44
CA ILE A 75 -19.13 -20.83 -11.05
C ILE A 75 -20.13 -19.71 -10.78
N ASN A 76 -20.95 -19.88 -9.75
CA ASN A 76 -21.91 -18.90 -9.28
C ASN A 76 -21.58 -18.48 -7.84
N PRO A 77 -20.99 -17.28 -7.63
CA PRO A 77 -20.77 -16.73 -6.30
C PRO A 77 -22.11 -16.49 -5.59
N PRO A 78 -22.21 -16.70 -4.27
CA PRO A 78 -23.48 -16.56 -3.59
C PRO A 78 -23.92 -15.10 -3.60
N LYS A 79 -25.22 -14.87 -3.87
CA LYS A 79 -25.82 -13.53 -3.78
C LYS A 79 -25.67 -13.03 -2.34
N GLY A 80 -24.94 -11.93 -2.16
CA GLY A 80 -24.69 -11.35 -0.84
C GLY A 80 -23.45 -11.86 -0.12
N SER A 81 -22.57 -12.65 -0.77
CA SER A 81 -21.25 -12.96 -0.18
C SER A 81 -20.53 -11.68 0.21
N PRO A 82 -19.98 -11.58 1.42
CA PRO A 82 -19.22 -10.41 1.80
C PRO A 82 -17.91 -10.38 1.01
N LEU A 83 -17.88 -9.53 -0.03
CA LEU A 83 -16.64 -9.17 -0.72
C LEU A 83 -15.62 -8.61 0.27
N HIS A 84 -16.11 -7.87 1.28
CA HIS A 84 -15.31 -7.26 2.33
C HIS A 84 -15.54 -7.99 3.66
N VAL A 85 -14.49 -8.59 4.24
CA VAL A 85 -14.53 -9.24 5.56
C VAL A 85 -13.44 -8.69 6.46
N GLY A 86 -13.85 -8.26 7.66
CA GLY A 86 -12.98 -7.60 8.65
C GLY A 86 -12.46 -6.24 8.19
N ILE A 87 -11.35 -5.80 8.79
CA ILE A 87 -10.80 -4.45 8.56
C ILE A 87 -9.79 -4.50 7.42
N SER A 88 -10.28 -4.70 6.20
CA SER A 88 -9.44 -4.83 4.99
C SER A 88 -9.32 -3.55 4.17
N THR A 89 -10.15 -2.54 4.47
CA THR A 89 -10.19 -1.26 3.74
C THR A 89 -10.12 -0.07 4.69
N LEU A 90 -9.63 1.07 4.17
CA LEU A 90 -9.67 2.33 4.91
C LEU A 90 -11.11 2.74 5.26
N ASP A 91 -12.09 2.46 4.40
CA ASP A 91 -13.50 2.75 4.71
C ASP A 91 -13.98 1.97 5.95
N ALA A 92 -13.79 0.65 5.97
CA ALA A 92 -14.11 -0.19 7.11
C ALA A 92 -13.40 0.29 8.39
N PHE A 93 -12.10 0.60 8.29
CA PHE A 93 -11.31 1.17 9.38
C PHE A 93 -11.91 2.48 9.93
N THR A 94 -12.25 3.43 9.05
CA THR A 94 -12.84 4.70 9.48
C THR A 94 -14.22 4.54 10.11
N LYS A 95 -15.03 3.60 9.61
CA LYS A 95 -16.33 3.25 10.22
C LYS A 95 -16.13 2.70 11.63
N SER A 96 -15.17 1.79 11.83
CA SER A 96 -14.84 1.23 13.14
C SER A 96 -14.34 2.29 14.13
N LEU A 97 -13.50 3.23 13.70
CA LEU A 97 -13.07 4.35 14.56
C LEU A 97 -14.25 5.20 15.02
N LYS A 98 -15.13 5.60 14.08
CA LYS A 98 -16.34 6.37 14.41
C LYS A 98 -17.25 5.63 15.38
N ALA A 99 -17.50 4.35 15.12
CA ALA A 99 -18.30 3.50 15.99
C ALA A 99 -17.70 3.37 17.40
N SER A 100 -16.37 3.47 17.51
CA SER A 100 -15.64 3.46 18.78
C SER A 100 -15.56 4.84 19.46
N GLY A 101 -16.26 5.87 18.95
CA GLY A 101 -16.32 7.20 19.56
C GLY A 101 -15.17 8.14 19.19
N TRP A 102 -14.34 7.80 18.19
CA TRP A 102 -13.33 8.73 17.68
C TRP A 102 -13.98 9.83 16.85
N LEU A 103 -13.65 11.08 17.18
CA LEU A 103 -14.25 12.26 16.58
C LEU A 103 -13.62 12.56 15.22
N PRO A 104 -14.40 12.69 14.13
CA PRO A 104 -13.85 13.10 12.84
C PRO A 104 -13.40 14.57 12.88
N ILE A 105 -12.24 14.87 12.32
CA ILE A 105 -11.63 16.21 12.27
C ILE A 105 -11.27 16.53 10.81
N LYS A 106 -11.33 17.82 10.44
CA LYS A 106 -10.92 18.31 9.13
C LYS A 106 -9.42 18.59 9.10
N SER A 107 -8.76 18.26 8.00
CA SER A 107 -7.37 18.63 7.73
C SER A 107 -7.32 19.70 6.63
N ARG A 108 -6.48 20.71 6.79
CA ARG A 108 -6.14 21.64 5.69
C ARG A 108 -5.16 21.02 4.69
N GLN A 109 -4.42 20.00 5.10
CA GLN A 109 -3.45 19.32 4.24
C GLN A 109 -4.15 18.28 3.36
N LYS A 110 -4.11 18.50 2.04
CA LYS A 110 -4.76 17.64 1.02
C LYS A 110 -4.27 16.18 1.03
N MET A 111 -3.09 15.90 1.59
CA MET A 111 -2.57 14.53 1.68
C MET A 111 -3.37 13.64 2.65
N TYR A 112 -4.02 14.25 3.64
CA TYR A 112 -4.83 13.56 4.62
C TYR A 112 -6.27 13.49 4.15
N ARG A 113 -6.77 12.26 4.00
CA ARG A 113 -8.11 11.95 3.51
C ARG A 113 -9.14 12.00 4.63
N ALA A 114 -8.76 11.57 5.83
CA ALA A 114 -9.56 11.69 7.04
C ALA A 114 -8.64 11.79 8.25
N VAL A 115 -9.07 12.55 9.26
CA VAL A 115 -8.41 12.66 10.55
C VAL A 115 -9.42 12.33 11.64
N PHE A 116 -8.97 11.59 12.64
CA PHE A 116 -9.78 11.23 13.80
C PHE A 116 -9.05 11.65 15.06
N ALA A 117 -9.80 12.10 16.06
CA ALA A 117 -9.26 12.52 17.33
C ALA A 117 -9.98 11.85 18.50
N PHE A 118 -9.23 11.56 19.56
CA PHE A 118 -9.77 11.11 20.82
C PHE A 118 -9.04 11.80 21.96
N VAL A 119 -9.79 12.22 22.98
CA VAL A 119 -9.24 12.84 24.20
C VAL A 119 -9.43 11.86 25.33
N ASN A 120 -8.34 11.42 25.95
CA ASN A 120 -8.39 10.58 27.14
C ASN A 120 -8.12 11.43 28.40
N LYS A 121 -7.73 10.79 29.53
CA LYS A 121 -7.53 11.50 30.80
C LYS A 121 -6.39 12.53 30.73
N SER A 122 -5.31 12.22 30.02
CA SER A 122 -4.04 12.97 30.05
C SER A 122 -3.62 13.56 28.70
N SER A 123 -4.19 13.09 27.60
CA SER A 123 -3.65 13.32 26.26
C SER A 123 -4.73 13.36 25.19
N ILE A 124 -4.35 13.89 24.03
CA ILE A 124 -5.15 13.88 22.81
C ILE A 124 -4.38 13.06 21.78
N SER A 125 -5.05 12.09 21.16
CA SER A 125 -4.49 11.36 20.01
C SER A 125 -5.19 11.78 18.74
N TYR A 126 -4.40 11.91 17.67
CA TYR A 126 -4.88 12.09 16.31
C TYR A 126 -4.41 10.92 15.43
N ILE A 127 -5.33 10.37 14.65
CA ILE A 127 -5.05 9.34 13.64
C ILE A 127 -5.33 9.95 12.27
N PHE A 128 -4.29 10.11 11.46
CA PHE A 128 -4.35 10.69 10.12
C PHE A 128 -4.28 9.60 9.07
N THR A 129 -5.31 9.46 8.25
CA THR A 129 -5.32 8.53 7.13
C THR A 129 -4.88 9.24 5.84
N ARG A 130 -3.94 8.64 5.12
CA ARG A 130 -3.44 9.12 3.82
C ARG A 130 -3.53 8.01 2.79
N LYS A 131 -3.41 8.34 1.49
CA LYS A 131 -3.56 7.35 0.39
C LYS A 131 -2.71 6.08 0.56
N ASN A 132 -1.50 6.22 1.13
CA ASN A 132 -0.51 5.15 1.22
C ASN A 132 -0.05 4.85 2.66
N GLY A 133 -0.79 5.28 3.68
CA GLY A 133 -0.33 5.14 5.06
C GLY A 133 -1.29 5.70 6.09
N ILE A 134 -0.89 5.55 7.34
CA ILE A 134 -1.57 6.10 8.51
C ILE A 134 -0.50 6.71 9.41
N ASP A 135 -0.74 7.93 9.87
CA ASP A 135 0.12 8.59 10.83
C ASP A 135 -0.65 8.70 12.16
N ILE A 136 0.05 8.49 13.28
CA ILE A 136 -0.50 8.63 14.64
C ILE A 136 0.27 9.73 15.34
N GLN A 137 -0.45 10.60 16.03
CA GLN A 137 0.10 11.60 16.93
C GLN A 137 -0.55 11.49 18.30
N VAL A 138 0.23 11.72 19.34
CA VAL A 138 -0.25 11.91 20.71
C VAL A 138 0.40 13.17 21.28
N ILE A 139 -0.43 14.08 21.77
CA ILE A 139 -0.01 15.32 22.43
C ILE A 139 -0.57 15.37 23.86
N PRO A 140 0.12 16.02 24.81
CA PRO A 140 -0.43 16.29 26.13
C PRO A 140 -1.72 17.10 26.03
N LYS A 141 -2.68 16.81 26.91
CA LYS A 141 -3.90 17.60 27.02
C LYS A 141 -3.56 18.91 27.73
N VAL A 142 -3.71 20.03 27.03
CA VAL A 142 -3.60 21.37 27.63
C VAL A 142 -5.01 21.87 27.94
N ASN A 143 -5.23 22.35 29.16
CA ASN A 143 -6.52 22.90 29.58
C ASN A 143 -6.91 24.07 28.66
N GLY A 144 -8.08 24.00 28.02
CA GLY A 144 -8.64 25.12 27.25
C GLY A 144 -9.15 24.78 25.83
N ASN A 145 -8.69 23.69 25.21
CA ASN A 145 -9.07 23.37 23.82
C ASN A 145 -9.87 22.06 23.72
N PRO A 146 -11.21 22.11 23.79
CA PRO A 146 -12.03 20.94 23.51
C PRO A 146 -11.91 20.58 22.02
N VAL A 147 -11.60 19.31 21.75
CA VAL A 147 -11.66 18.77 20.39
C VAL A 147 -13.13 18.69 19.98
N LYS A 148 -13.51 19.46 18.95
CA LYS A 148 -14.89 19.49 18.44
C LYS A 148 -15.00 18.65 17.16
N PRO A 149 -16.07 17.86 16.98
CA PRO A 149 -16.30 17.15 15.72
C PRO A 149 -16.32 18.12 14.53
N TYR A 150 -15.65 17.72 13.45
CA TYR A 150 -15.54 18.46 12.20
C TYR A 150 -14.87 19.84 12.30
N SER A 151 -14.23 20.16 13.43
CA SER A 151 -13.32 21.30 13.51
C SER A 151 -12.06 21.05 12.66
N TYR A 152 -11.26 22.09 12.43
CA TYR A 152 -9.96 21.92 11.80
C TYR A 152 -8.92 21.44 12.81
N TYR A 153 -8.01 20.58 12.37
CA TYR A 153 -6.76 20.31 13.06
C TYR A 153 -5.84 21.53 12.94
N GLU A 154 -5.41 22.07 14.07
CA GLU A 154 -4.61 23.30 14.16
C GLU A 154 -3.16 23.08 14.63
N GLY A 155 -2.81 21.85 15.04
CA GLY A 155 -1.47 21.53 15.53
C GLY A 155 -0.41 21.33 14.43
N SER A 156 0.85 21.18 14.85
CA SER A 156 1.94 20.75 14.00
C SER A 156 2.23 19.26 14.21
N LEU A 157 2.66 18.55 13.15
CA LEU A 157 3.17 17.17 13.30
C LEU A 157 4.57 17.12 13.93
N GLY A 158 5.16 18.27 14.24
CA GLY A 158 6.33 18.36 15.12
C GLY A 158 5.96 18.30 16.62
N ASP A 159 4.68 18.46 16.95
CA ASP A 159 4.22 18.50 18.34
C ASP A 159 4.02 17.09 18.90
N GLY A 160 4.40 16.92 20.15
CA GLY A 160 4.24 15.65 20.88
C GLY A 160 4.95 14.49 20.21
N ARG A 161 4.33 13.31 20.31
CA ARG A 161 4.90 12.07 19.79
C ARG A 161 4.18 11.68 18.50
N VAL A 162 4.95 11.41 17.45
CA VAL A 162 4.41 11.05 16.13
C VAL A 162 5.06 9.79 15.58
N VAL A 163 4.27 8.94 14.95
CA VAL A 163 4.74 7.83 14.12
C VAL A 163 4.05 7.87 12.76
N ARG A 164 4.78 7.56 11.70
CA ARG A 164 4.27 7.49 10.33
C ARG A 164 4.41 6.07 9.80
N HIS A 165 3.28 5.41 9.58
CA HIS A 165 3.24 4.08 8.98
C HIS A 165 2.93 4.18 7.50
N SER A 166 3.49 3.27 6.71
CA SER A 166 3.13 3.07 5.31
C SER A 166 2.35 1.76 5.18
N LEU A 167 1.37 1.71 4.28
CA LEU A 167 0.57 0.50 4.10
C LEU A 167 1.39 -0.62 3.45
N ALA A 168 2.17 -0.32 2.42
CA ALA A 168 2.92 -1.34 1.70
C ALA A 168 4.02 -1.99 2.57
N HIS A 169 4.26 -3.27 2.37
CA HIS A 169 5.26 -4.11 3.07
C HIS A 169 5.12 -4.14 4.59
N THR A 170 3.90 -3.95 5.11
CA THR A 170 3.61 -4.24 6.51
C THR A 170 3.63 -5.76 6.74
N ARG A 171 3.98 -6.19 7.96
CA ARG A 171 4.06 -7.63 8.31
C ARG A 171 2.73 -8.21 8.81
N PHE A 172 1.78 -7.34 9.11
CA PHE A 172 0.45 -7.65 9.65
C PHE A 172 -0.54 -6.61 9.14
N ASN A 173 -1.84 -6.85 9.38
CA ASN A 173 -2.88 -5.89 9.04
C ASN A 173 -2.73 -4.61 9.89
N LEU A 174 -2.11 -3.58 9.30
CA LEU A 174 -1.86 -2.31 9.96
C LEU A 174 -3.16 -1.63 10.40
N LEU A 175 -4.25 -1.77 9.65
CA LEU A 175 -5.52 -1.13 10.01
C LEU A 175 -6.05 -1.69 11.34
N GLU A 176 -6.02 -3.00 11.52
CA GLU A 176 -6.35 -3.63 12.81
C GLU A 176 -5.36 -3.26 13.91
N GLY A 177 -4.07 -3.15 13.59
CA GLY A 177 -3.06 -2.70 14.55
C GLY A 177 -3.31 -1.29 15.06
N VAL A 178 -3.72 -0.37 14.18
CA VAL A 178 -4.09 0.99 14.57
C VAL A 178 -5.41 1.01 15.34
N LEU A 179 -6.37 0.11 15.06
CA LEU A 179 -7.56 -0.04 15.91
C LEU A 179 -7.21 -0.57 17.31
N ARG A 180 -6.24 -1.48 17.42
CA ARG A 180 -5.72 -1.92 18.72
C ARG A 180 -5.08 -0.75 19.48
N PHE A 181 -4.26 0.07 18.81
CA PHE A 181 -3.76 1.32 19.39
C PHE A 181 -4.91 2.20 19.87
N ALA A 182 -5.92 2.40 19.03
CA ALA A 182 -7.06 3.26 19.34
C ALA A 182 -7.75 2.80 20.63
N ASN A 183 -8.05 1.50 20.74
CA ASN A 183 -8.63 0.92 21.95
C ASN A 183 -7.72 1.07 23.18
N SER A 184 -6.43 0.75 23.06
CA SER A 184 -5.45 0.91 24.15
C SER A 184 -5.37 2.37 24.63
N PHE A 185 -5.38 3.34 23.71
CA PHE A 185 -5.35 4.76 24.04
C PHE A 185 -6.61 5.22 24.78
N GLN A 186 -7.78 4.74 24.35
CA GLN A 186 -9.06 5.03 25.00
C GLN A 186 -9.12 4.51 26.43
N ASN A 187 -8.58 3.31 26.65
CA ASN A 187 -8.54 2.67 27.96
C ASN A 187 -7.43 3.20 28.87
N ASN A 188 -6.61 4.15 28.40
CA ASN A 188 -5.44 4.68 29.11
C ASN A 188 -4.45 3.55 29.48
N GLU A 189 -4.29 2.55 28.60
CA GLU A 189 -3.30 1.50 28.81
C GLU A 189 -1.88 2.06 28.86
N GLU A 190 -1.05 1.41 29.66
CA GLU A 190 0.38 1.69 29.72
C GLU A 190 1.12 1.12 28.48
N HIS A 191 2.38 1.54 28.31
CA HIS A 191 3.28 1.03 27.26
C HIS A 191 2.76 1.20 25.82
N LEU A 192 2.19 2.37 25.50
CA LEU A 192 1.79 2.70 24.13
C LEU A 192 2.98 2.77 23.15
N ASP A 193 4.22 2.77 23.65
CA ASP A 193 5.46 2.80 22.88
C ASP A 193 5.53 1.76 21.76
N ARG A 194 4.95 0.58 21.99
CA ARG A 194 4.86 -0.52 21.01
C ARG A 194 4.19 -0.12 19.70
N TYR A 195 3.31 0.88 19.72
CA TYR A 195 2.61 1.38 18.54
C TYR A 195 3.41 2.45 17.78
N PHE A 196 4.44 3.04 18.39
CA PHE A 196 5.26 4.10 17.81
C PHE A 196 6.52 3.58 17.10
N VAL A 197 6.44 2.36 16.55
CA VAL A 197 7.45 1.79 15.67
C VAL A 197 6.94 1.87 14.23
N PRO A 198 7.58 2.65 13.33
CA PRO A 198 7.15 2.75 11.95
C PRO A 198 6.99 1.38 11.29
N GLN A 199 5.91 1.21 10.53
CA GLN A 199 5.60 -0.04 9.84
C GLN A 199 5.53 0.21 8.33
N GLY A 200 5.94 -0.80 7.56
CA GLY A 200 5.89 -0.77 6.09
C GLY A 200 6.92 0.13 5.44
N SER A 201 6.75 0.33 4.13
CA SER A 201 7.65 1.09 3.26
C SER A 201 6.85 2.00 2.32
N ARG A 202 7.44 3.16 1.97
CA ARG A 202 6.89 4.05 0.94
C ARG A 202 7.00 3.46 -0.46
N ASP A 203 8.11 2.78 -0.74
CA ASP A 203 8.29 2.05 -1.98
C ASP A 203 7.44 0.78 -1.94
N LYS A 204 6.49 0.66 -2.87
CA LYS A 204 5.54 -0.44 -2.96
C LYS A 204 6.09 -1.63 -3.76
N ARG A 205 7.26 -1.50 -4.40
CA ARG A 205 7.82 -2.55 -5.27
C ARG A 205 8.34 -3.70 -4.42
N THR A 206 8.02 -4.92 -4.84
CA THR A 206 8.63 -6.16 -4.30
C THR A 206 10.13 -6.20 -4.60
N VAL A 207 10.86 -7.08 -3.91
CA VAL A 207 12.31 -7.27 -4.12
C VAL A 207 12.62 -7.59 -5.58
N GLU A 208 11.83 -8.46 -6.20
CA GLU A 208 11.93 -8.80 -7.61
C GLU A 208 11.73 -7.60 -8.53
N LEU A 209 10.72 -6.76 -8.28
CA LEU A 209 10.48 -5.56 -9.08
C LEU A 209 11.57 -4.51 -8.88
N LYS A 210 12.15 -4.42 -7.68
CA LYS A 210 13.32 -3.57 -7.41
C LYS A 210 14.53 -4.07 -8.19
N GLN A 211 14.74 -5.39 -8.23
CA GLN A 211 15.84 -6.01 -8.97
C GLN A 211 15.68 -5.79 -10.48
N LYS A 212 14.50 -6.07 -11.05
CA LYS A 212 14.19 -5.78 -12.46
C LYS A 212 14.33 -4.30 -12.81
N ALA A 213 13.96 -3.40 -11.89
CA ALA A 213 14.14 -1.97 -12.10
C ALA A 213 15.62 -1.57 -12.09
N LYS A 214 16.45 -2.19 -11.22
CA LYS A 214 17.91 -2.01 -11.23
C LYS A 214 18.52 -2.55 -12.51
N GLU A 215 18.12 -3.73 -12.95
CA GLU A 215 18.57 -4.36 -14.20
C GLU A 215 18.21 -3.50 -15.42
N ARG A 216 16.97 -2.99 -15.49
CA ARG A 216 16.56 -2.04 -16.55
C ARG A 216 17.34 -0.73 -16.51
N LYS A 217 17.69 -0.23 -15.32
CA LYS A 217 18.50 0.97 -15.18
C LYS A 217 19.97 0.70 -15.56
N ALA A 218 20.47 -0.49 -15.27
CA ALA A 218 21.80 -0.91 -15.68
C ALA A 218 21.88 -1.22 -17.19
N SER A 219 20.78 -1.67 -17.80
CA SER A 219 20.70 -1.96 -19.23
C SER A 219 20.44 -0.71 -20.07
N LYS A 220 19.80 0.32 -19.52
CA LYS A 220 19.74 1.66 -20.12
C LYS A 220 21.06 2.37 -19.88
N ASN A 221 22.06 2.08 -20.70
CA ASN A 221 23.23 2.93 -20.77
C ASN A 221 22.81 4.19 -21.56
N GLU A 222 22.29 5.21 -20.86
CA GLU A 222 21.79 6.45 -21.49
C GLU A 222 22.84 7.09 -22.42
N MET A 223 24.11 6.82 -22.15
CA MET A 223 25.24 7.24 -22.97
C MET A 223 25.41 6.42 -24.26
N LEU A 224 25.00 5.14 -24.29
CA LEU A 224 24.95 4.37 -25.55
C LEU A 224 23.84 4.90 -26.46
N ASP A 225 22.68 5.24 -25.92
CA ASP A 225 21.59 5.82 -26.72
C ASP A 225 22.01 7.17 -27.36
N ILE A 226 22.79 7.99 -26.63
CA ILE A 226 23.38 9.22 -27.17
C ILE A 226 24.46 8.92 -28.22
N TYR A 227 25.32 7.92 -27.97
CA TYR A 227 26.32 7.49 -28.93
C TYR A 227 25.67 6.98 -30.23
N ASP A 228 24.64 6.14 -30.14
CA ASP A 228 23.91 5.62 -31.30
C ASP A 228 23.19 6.73 -32.08
N ALA A 229 22.74 7.78 -31.39
CA ALA A 229 22.11 8.94 -32.03
C ALA A 229 23.13 9.89 -32.69
N CYS A 230 24.36 9.95 -32.18
CA CYS A 230 25.39 10.90 -32.64
C CYS A 230 26.48 10.26 -33.51
N SER A 231 26.65 8.94 -33.48
CA SER A 231 27.65 8.23 -34.28
C SER A 231 27.14 7.98 -35.70
N ASP A 232 28.06 7.98 -36.65
CA ASP A 232 27.80 7.68 -38.06
C ASP A 232 27.75 6.16 -38.36
N GLY A 233 27.75 5.33 -37.31
CA GLY A 233 27.75 3.87 -37.42
C GLY A 233 29.12 3.26 -37.78
N SER A 234 30.19 4.05 -37.88
CA SER A 234 31.54 3.57 -38.21
C SER A 234 32.23 2.81 -37.06
N GLY A 235 31.63 2.81 -35.86
CA GLY A 235 32.21 2.23 -34.64
C GLY A 235 33.25 3.12 -33.95
N GLY A 236 33.50 4.31 -34.50
CA GLY A 236 34.39 5.32 -33.93
C GLY A 236 33.68 6.29 -32.95
N PRO A 237 34.45 7.03 -32.13
CA PRO A 237 33.92 8.03 -31.20
C PRO A 237 33.09 9.12 -31.89
N ALA A 238 31.94 9.48 -31.32
CA ALA A 238 31.07 10.55 -31.82
C ALA A 238 31.41 11.89 -31.14
N TYR A 239 31.47 12.98 -31.91
CA TYR A 239 31.74 14.30 -31.35
C TYR A 239 30.46 14.95 -30.80
N LEU A 240 30.51 15.46 -29.57
CA LEU A 240 29.36 16.09 -28.90
C LEU A 240 29.47 17.62 -28.81
N GLY A 241 30.65 18.20 -29.07
CA GLY A 241 30.90 19.64 -28.97
C GLY A 241 31.97 19.99 -27.92
N ASP A 242 32.58 21.18 -28.05
CA ASP A 242 33.60 21.74 -27.13
C ASP A 242 34.75 20.78 -26.74
N GLY A 243 35.26 19.99 -27.68
CA GLY A 243 36.37 19.04 -27.43
C GLY A 243 35.94 17.71 -26.79
N VAL A 244 34.64 17.54 -26.53
CA VAL A 244 34.08 16.33 -25.90
C VAL A 244 33.61 15.32 -26.94
N TRP A 245 34.02 14.07 -26.75
CA TRP A 245 33.71 12.91 -27.57
C TRP A 245 33.05 11.82 -26.73
N ILE A 246 32.18 11.03 -27.33
CA ILE A 246 31.54 9.87 -26.72
C ILE A 246 31.95 8.59 -27.47
N GLY A 247 32.44 7.60 -26.73
CA GLY A 247 32.85 6.30 -27.28
C GLY A 247 31.70 5.31 -27.39
N SER A 248 31.91 4.24 -28.17
CA SER A 248 30.93 3.16 -28.41
C SER A 248 30.56 2.32 -27.19
N GLY A 249 31.23 2.52 -26.05
CA GLY A 249 30.84 1.98 -24.75
C GLY A 249 30.02 2.95 -23.87
N GLY A 250 29.74 4.17 -24.37
CA GLY A 250 29.09 5.24 -23.61
C GLY A 250 30.04 6.04 -22.69
N SER A 251 31.36 5.92 -22.86
CA SER A 251 32.34 6.72 -22.10
C SER A 251 32.56 8.09 -22.74
N LEU A 252 32.66 9.14 -21.92
CA LEU A 252 33.02 10.48 -22.38
C LEU A 252 34.53 10.70 -22.30
N HIS A 253 35.08 11.31 -23.34
CA HIS A 253 36.48 11.68 -23.43
C HIS A 253 36.59 13.14 -23.85
N ASP A 254 37.40 13.91 -23.11
CA ASP A 254 37.84 15.23 -23.55
C ASP A 254 39.19 15.03 -24.24
N TRP A 255 39.19 15.22 -25.55
CA TRP A 255 40.41 15.11 -26.36
C TRP A 255 40.95 16.47 -26.79
N GLY A 256 40.38 17.56 -26.26
CA GLY A 256 40.75 18.90 -26.66
C GLY A 256 40.53 19.15 -28.15
N ARG A 257 40.95 20.34 -28.61
CA ARG A 257 41.01 20.67 -30.04
C ARG A 257 42.29 20.18 -30.67
#